data_AF-A0AAD9Q883-F1
#
_entry.id   AF-A0AAD9Q883-F1
#
_cell.length_a   1.000
_cell.length_b   1.000
_cell.length_c   1.000
_cell.angle_alpha   90.00
_cell.angle_beta   90.00
_cell.angle_gamma   90.00
#
_symmetry.space_group_name_H-M   'P 1'
#
loop_
_entity.id
_entity.type
_entity.pdbx_description
1 polymer ?
#
loop_
_entity_poly.entity_id
_entity_poly.type
_entity_poly.pdbx_seq_one_letter_code
_entity_poly.pdbx_strand_id
1 'polypeptide(L)'
;MEEHPDAKWKLPGWRIEQRYATDVLIGNWNEERRVFERGSWPFFDSTQRIDFKNYGKYLPDVTTRRKALEKHDGLGKEHLFAHHQKAYEGNRISWYDQQFNRREMTESKLPPLRSWDRQKLAWAPEKSDFPVQGHPTNYGLLQKLQEKWKKEAAMENFGTHTSTYKLSYSHQPKEAFVLKHHAPPKSMSCHFHPHQVNKNLRLRGKQLIAAPESPMTLAVPHNVPPDFPQSTILAVMALTKRTVQLFYDVLSPYSWVAFEVLCRYRPKWNLDLKFCPSSLQGIMGISGNKPPGLVPSKLAYMGKDIKRLRDFYGIPIKAPSDVADTMFVKGSMPAQRLLTVVNNDHPEKDEDITEHDSLQEIKEQTIKDQLKETTQRALDFGAFGAPTIVAHINGEPQMFFGSDRFLLMAHMFGVEWEGPLRPSSSQL
;
A
#
# COMPACT_ATOMS: atom_id res chain seq x y z
N MET A 1 8.71 -39.35 81.00
CA MET A 1 8.71 -38.19 80.09
C MET A 1 9.74 -37.24 80.68
N GLU A 2 11.00 -37.40 80.25
CA GLU A 2 12.09 -36.47 80.55
C GLU A 2 12.88 -36.35 79.26
N GLU A 3 12.83 -35.16 78.67
CA GLU A 3 13.54 -34.77 77.47
C GLU A 3 15.01 -34.51 77.83
N HIS A 4 15.93 -35.16 77.11
CA HIS A 4 17.32 -34.73 77.05
C HIS A 4 17.66 -34.37 75.60
N PRO A 5 17.46 -33.11 75.17
CA PRO A 5 17.77 -32.69 73.80
C PRO A 5 19.28 -32.52 73.54
N ASP A 6 20.12 -32.48 74.58
CA ASP A 6 21.48 -31.92 74.47
C ASP A 6 22.62 -32.85 74.92
N ALA A 7 22.47 -34.17 74.73
CA ALA A 7 23.58 -35.10 74.95
C ALA A 7 24.70 -34.99 73.88
N LYS A 8 24.45 -34.31 72.76
CA LYS A 8 25.39 -34.21 71.62
C LYS A 8 26.62 -33.33 71.91
N TRP A 9 26.50 -32.35 72.80
CA TRP A 9 27.48 -31.25 72.92
C TRP A 9 28.39 -31.31 74.16
N LYS A 10 28.30 -32.34 75.00
CA LYS A 10 29.02 -32.40 76.30
C LYS A 10 30.07 -33.50 76.44
N LEU A 11 30.52 -34.14 75.35
CA LEU A 11 31.59 -35.15 75.41
C LEU A 11 32.87 -34.64 74.73
N PRO A 12 34.02 -34.56 75.46
CA PRO A 12 35.29 -34.20 74.86
C PRO A 12 35.86 -35.44 74.14
N GLY A 13 35.47 -35.62 72.89
CA GLY A 13 35.92 -36.74 72.07
C GLY A 13 36.01 -36.33 70.61
N TRP A 14 37.19 -36.49 70.01
CA TRP A 14 37.45 -36.19 68.61
C TRP A 14 36.77 -37.27 67.76
N ARG A 15 35.50 -37.08 67.41
CA ARG A 15 34.84 -37.90 66.41
C ARG A 15 35.00 -37.24 65.05
N ILE A 16 35.63 -37.97 64.13
CA ILE A 16 35.68 -37.60 62.72
C ILE A 16 34.24 -37.74 62.19
N GLU A 17 33.55 -36.61 62.01
CA GLU A 17 32.26 -36.63 61.32
C GLU A 17 32.51 -37.09 59.88
N GLN A 18 31.85 -38.18 59.47
CA GLN A 18 31.87 -38.62 58.09
C GLN A 18 31.27 -37.52 57.23
N ARG A 19 32.07 -36.96 56.33
CA ARG A 19 31.61 -36.02 55.31
C ARG A 19 30.97 -36.82 54.19
N TYR A 20 29.71 -36.54 53.94
CA TYR A 20 28.96 -37.14 52.85
C TYR A 20 28.90 -36.17 51.68
N ALA A 21 28.68 -36.69 50.47
CA ALA A 21 28.44 -35.84 49.30
C ALA A 21 27.12 -35.06 49.48
N THR A 22 27.01 -33.88 48.86
CA THR A 22 25.84 -32.99 48.96
C THR A 22 24.54 -33.59 48.43
N ASP A 23 24.61 -34.71 47.72
CA ASP A 23 23.46 -35.49 47.26
C ASP A 23 22.86 -36.41 48.32
N VAL A 24 23.61 -36.70 49.38
CA VAL A 24 23.13 -37.46 50.52
C VAL A 24 22.47 -36.48 51.48
N LEU A 25 21.17 -36.66 51.74
CA LEU A 25 20.34 -35.77 52.56
C LEU A 25 20.59 -35.96 54.08
N ILE A 26 21.86 -35.96 54.48
CA ILE A 26 22.32 -36.17 55.85
C ILE A 26 23.28 -35.03 56.21
N GLY A 27 23.18 -34.51 57.44
CA GLY A 27 23.99 -33.37 57.88
C GLY A 27 23.49 -32.05 57.31
N ASN A 28 24.40 -31.10 57.08
CA ASN A 28 24.07 -29.73 56.71
C ASN A 28 23.82 -29.54 55.20
N TRP A 29 23.29 -30.58 54.54
CA TRP A 29 23.17 -30.71 53.09
C TRP A 29 22.43 -29.53 52.42
N ASN A 30 21.42 -28.97 53.10
CA ASN A 30 20.64 -27.85 52.57
C ASN A 30 21.42 -26.53 52.63
N GLU A 31 22.27 -26.33 53.64
CA GLU A 31 23.13 -25.15 53.73
C GLU A 31 24.32 -25.25 52.76
N GLU A 32 24.91 -26.44 52.64
CA GLU A 32 26.01 -26.71 51.69
C GLU A 32 25.58 -26.54 50.22
N ARG A 33 24.32 -26.84 49.87
CA ARG A 33 23.76 -26.58 48.53
C ARG A 33 23.42 -25.11 48.27
N ARG A 34 23.29 -24.29 49.31
CA ARG A 34 22.93 -22.87 49.20
C ARG A 34 24.13 -21.93 49.16
N VAL A 35 25.35 -22.47 49.05
CA VAL A 35 26.56 -21.68 48.89
C VAL A 35 26.50 -20.92 47.56
N PHE A 36 26.25 -19.62 47.64
CA PHE A 36 26.26 -18.73 46.49
C PHE A 36 27.71 -18.45 46.10
N GLU A 37 28.12 -18.87 44.90
CA GLU A 37 29.42 -18.46 44.35
C GLU A 37 29.38 -16.97 44.04
N ARG A 38 29.97 -16.13 44.92
CA ARG A 38 30.28 -14.75 44.55
C ARG A 38 31.44 -14.80 43.57
N GLY A 39 31.18 -14.47 42.30
CA GLY A 39 32.23 -14.35 41.30
C GLY A 39 33.33 -13.37 41.75
N SER A 40 34.59 -13.74 41.55
CA SER A 40 35.79 -12.96 41.89
C SER A 40 36.01 -11.73 40.98
N TRP A 41 34.95 -11.07 40.54
CA TRP A 41 35.06 -9.94 39.62
C TRP A 41 35.11 -8.62 40.40
N PRO A 42 36.17 -7.80 40.23
CA PRO A 42 36.42 -6.62 41.08
C PRO A 42 35.56 -5.39 40.74
N PHE A 43 34.51 -5.52 39.91
CA PHE A 43 33.63 -4.42 39.54
C PHE A 43 32.17 -4.84 39.59
N PHE A 44 31.32 -3.95 40.13
CA PHE A 44 29.86 -4.13 40.17
C PHE A 44 29.30 -4.05 38.75
N ASP A 45 28.97 -5.19 38.17
CA ASP A 45 28.21 -5.30 36.91
C ASP A 45 26.73 -5.59 37.24
N SER A 46 25.83 -5.23 36.34
CA SER A 46 24.38 -5.32 36.52
C SER A 46 23.92 -6.75 36.85
N THR A 47 22.87 -6.88 37.68
CA THR A 47 22.27 -8.17 38.08
C THR A 47 21.90 -9.05 36.89
N GLN A 48 21.52 -8.44 35.76
CA GLN A 48 21.24 -9.10 34.49
C GLN A 48 22.39 -9.98 33.96
N ARG A 49 23.65 -9.63 34.22
CA ARG A 49 24.82 -10.41 33.74
C ARG A 49 25.23 -11.56 34.68
N ILE A 50 24.91 -11.45 35.97
CA ILE A 50 25.21 -12.49 36.97
C ILE A 50 24.26 -13.67 36.79
N ASP A 51 22.98 -13.38 36.57
CA ASP A 51 21.95 -14.42 36.43
C ASP A 51 21.91 -15.04 35.02
N PHE A 52 22.34 -14.29 33.99
CA PHE A 52 22.32 -14.78 32.61
C PHE A 52 23.61 -15.55 32.28
N LYS A 53 23.59 -16.86 32.54
CA LYS A 53 24.61 -17.79 32.02
C LYS A 53 24.55 -17.81 30.50
N ASN A 54 25.60 -17.31 29.83
CA ASN A 54 25.71 -17.42 28.38
C ASN A 54 25.96 -18.89 27.99
N TYR A 55 24.91 -19.61 27.59
CA TYR A 55 24.97 -21.02 27.17
C TYR A 55 25.64 -21.23 25.78
N GLY A 56 26.41 -20.27 25.29
CA GLY A 56 27.00 -20.30 23.96
C GLY A 56 25.98 -20.02 22.85
N LYS A 57 26.47 -19.94 21.61
CA LYS A 57 25.64 -19.70 20.42
C LYS A 57 24.79 -20.93 20.13
N TYR A 58 23.65 -21.07 20.80
CA TYR A 58 22.57 -21.93 20.31
C TYR A 58 22.10 -21.34 18.97
N LEU A 59 22.66 -21.86 17.87
CA LEU A 59 22.13 -21.58 16.55
C LEU A 59 20.82 -22.35 16.44
N PRO A 60 19.69 -21.69 16.09
CA PRO A 60 18.46 -22.40 15.80
C PRO A 60 18.74 -23.48 14.75
N ASP A 61 17.99 -24.58 14.78
CA ASP A 61 18.11 -25.64 13.78
C ASP A 61 18.08 -25.07 12.35
N VAL A 62 18.77 -25.73 11.41
CA VAL A 62 18.85 -25.35 9.99
C VAL A 62 17.48 -25.04 9.43
N THR A 63 16.45 -25.82 9.79
CA THR A 63 15.06 -25.61 9.37
C THR A 63 14.51 -24.27 9.87
N THR A 64 14.73 -23.96 11.14
CA THR A 64 14.27 -22.70 11.77
C THR A 64 15.01 -21.50 11.19
N ARG A 65 16.32 -21.62 10.97
CA ARG A 65 17.13 -20.57 10.32
C ARG A 65 16.69 -20.32 8.88
N ARG A 66 16.45 -21.38 8.10
CA ARG A 66 15.97 -21.28 6.73
C ARG A 66 14.60 -20.60 6.66
N LYS A 67 13.64 -21.01 7.50
CA LYS A 67 12.33 -20.37 7.58
C LYS A 67 12.42 -18.89 7.98
N ALA A 68 13.33 -18.56 8.91
CA ALA A 68 13.56 -17.18 9.31
C ALA A 68 14.16 -16.33 8.17
N LEU A 69 15.08 -16.89 7.38
CA LEU A 69 15.62 -16.26 6.17
C LEU A 69 14.53 -16.06 5.11
N GLU A 70 13.76 -17.11 4.79
CA GLU A 70 12.65 -17.04 3.82
C GLU A 70 11.59 -16.01 4.23
N LYS A 71 11.30 -15.88 5.54
CA LYS A 71 10.41 -14.85 6.09
C LYS A 71 10.99 -13.43 6.01
N HIS A 72 12.31 -13.30 6.18
CA HIS A 72 13.00 -12.03 6.05
C HIS A 72 13.05 -11.57 4.59
N ASP A 73 13.28 -12.49 3.67
CA ASP A 73 13.30 -12.25 2.23
C ASP A 73 11.87 -11.96 1.70
N GLY A 74 10.85 -12.59 2.28
CA GLY A 74 9.43 -12.32 2.00
C GLY A 74 8.95 -12.87 0.65
N LEU A 75 7.90 -12.25 0.09
CA LEU A 75 7.45 -12.52 -1.28
C LEU A 75 8.54 -12.08 -2.27
N GLY A 76 8.99 -13.00 -3.13
CA GLY A 76 10.02 -12.73 -4.13
C GLY A 76 9.59 -11.64 -5.13
N LYS A 77 10.57 -10.99 -5.76
CA LYS A 77 10.36 -9.87 -6.70
C LYS A 77 9.38 -10.23 -7.83
N GLU A 78 9.38 -11.47 -8.27
CA GLU A 78 8.45 -12.01 -9.26
C GLU A 78 6.98 -11.87 -8.86
N HIS A 79 6.65 -11.94 -7.57
CA HIS A 79 5.27 -11.80 -7.10
C HIS A 79 4.83 -10.34 -6.97
N LEU A 80 5.78 -9.41 -6.82
CA LEU A 80 5.49 -7.98 -6.68
C LEU A 80 5.40 -7.27 -8.02
N PHE A 81 6.27 -7.63 -8.98
CA PHE A 81 6.43 -6.88 -10.23
C PHE A 81 5.84 -7.56 -11.48
N ALA A 82 5.42 -8.84 -11.42
CA ALA A 82 4.93 -9.56 -12.60
C ALA A 82 3.43 -9.36 -12.92
N HIS A 83 2.76 -8.37 -12.30
CA HIS A 83 1.34 -8.10 -12.53
C HIS A 83 1.03 -7.64 -13.96
N HIS A 84 1.96 -6.91 -14.56
CA HIS A 84 2.00 -6.68 -16.00
C HIS A 84 3.11 -7.58 -16.54
N GLN A 85 2.86 -8.30 -17.64
CA GLN A 85 3.87 -9.11 -18.33
C GLN A 85 5.20 -8.34 -18.34
N LYS A 86 6.33 -9.03 -18.17
CA LYS A 86 7.64 -8.38 -18.09
C LYS A 86 7.99 -7.71 -19.42
N ALA A 87 7.44 -6.53 -19.67
CA ALA A 87 7.53 -5.78 -20.91
C ALA A 87 8.98 -5.43 -21.27
N TYR A 88 9.88 -5.54 -20.30
CA TYR A 88 11.30 -5.23 -20.43
C TYR A 88 12.23 -6.42 -20.14
N GLU A 89 11.72 -7.63 -19.87
CA GLU A 89 12.58 -8.80 -19.73
C GLU A 89 12.94 -9.35 -21.11
N GLY A 90 14.24 -9.42 -21.41
CA GLY A 90 14.74 -9.91 -22.70
C GLY A 90 14.88 -8.84 -23.80
N ASN A 91 14.86 -7.55 -23.46
CA ASN A 91 15.17 -6.48 -24.40
C ASN A 91 16.57 -6.69 -25.00
N ARG A 92 16.61 -6.96 -26.30
CA ARG A 92 17.86 -7.10 -27.05
C ARG A 92 18.29 -5.72 -27.54
N ILE A 93 19.55 -5.40 -27.33
CA ILE A 93 20.13 -4.18 -27.88
C ILE A 93 20.22 -4.34 -29.41
N SER A 94 19.89 -3.29 -30.16
CA SER A 94 20.05 -3.29 -31.62
C SER A 94 21.54 -3.29 -32.00
N TRP A 95 21.90 -3.90 -33.14
CA TRP A 95 23.28 -3.82 -33.66
C TRP A 95 23.77 -2.39 -33.86
N TYR A 96 22.84 -1.46 -34.18
CA TYR A 96 23.12 -0.04 -34.30
C TYR A 96 23.57 0.58 -32.97
N ASP A 97 22.82 0.36 -31.89
CA ASP A 97 23.20 0.83 -30.54
C ASP A 97 24.53 0.24 -30.08
N GLN A 98 24.75 -1.04 -30.38
CA GLN A 98 25.98 -1.74 -30.03
C GLN A 98 27.22 -1.11 -30.69
N GLN A 99 27.14 -0.83 -31.99
CA GLN A 99 28.27 -0.30 -32.76
C GLN A 99 28.45 1.21 -32.57
N PHE A 100 27.36 1.97 -32.55
CA PHE A 100 27.42 3.43 -32.57
C PHE A 100 27.49 4.05 -31.17
N ASN A 101 26.69 3.53 -30.23
CA ASN A 101 26.62 4.05 -28.85
C ASN A 101 27.57 3.31 -27.88
N ARG A 102 28.39 2.38 -28.38
CA ARG A 102 29.46 1.66 -27.66
C ARG A 102 29.03 0.96 -26.36
N ARG A 103 27.74 0.63 -26.19
CA ARG A 103 27.21 -0.01 -24.96
C ARG A 103 27.87 -1.34 -24.60
N GLU A 104 28.39 -2.07 -25.59
CA GLU A 104 29.12 -3.32 -25.36
C GLU A 104 30.37 -3.15 -24.48
N MET A 105 31.04 -2.00 -24.55
CA MET A 105 32.22 -1.74 -23.72
C MET A 105 31.86 -1.56 -22.24
N THR A 106 30.65 -1.06 -21.96
CA THR A 106 30.19 -0.73 -20.62
C THR A 106 29.40 -1.87 -19.96
N GLU A 107 28.61 -2.62 -20.75
CA GLU A 107 27.62 -3.57 -20.24
C GLU A 107 27.90 -5.05 -20.60
N SER A 108 28.90 -5.36 -21.44
CA SER A 108 29.10 -6.75 -21.88
C SER A 108 29.68 -7.67 -20.80
N LYS A 109 29.06 -8.84 -20.66
CA LYS A 109 29.56 -10.00 -19.89
C LYS A 109 29.96 -11.14 -20.83
N LEU A 110 30.48 -10.81 -22.01
CA LEU A 110 30.90 -11.82 -22.98
C LEU A 110 32.18 -12.51 -22.49
N PRO A 111 32.31 -13.83 -22.65
CA PRO A 111 33.52 -14.53 -22.27
C PRO A 111 34.71 -14.02 -23.10
N PRO A 112 35.85 -13.71 -22.47
CA PRO A 112 37.05 -13.31 -23.20
C PRO A 112 37.66 -14.54 -23.91
N LEU A 113 37.81 -14.42 -25.23
CA LEU A 113 38.38 -15.35 -26.22
C LEU A 113 37.43 -16.42 -26.79
N ARG A 114 37.42 -16.49 -28.13
CA ARG A 114 36.77 -17.53 -28.95
C ARG A 114 37.63 -18.79 -29.01
N SER A 115 37.01 -19.97 -29.05
CA SER A 115 37.68 -21.27 -29.21
C SER A 115 37.24 -21.96 -30.50
N TRP A 116 38.11 -22.74 -31.15
CA TRP A 116 37.74 -23.44 -32.38
C TRP A 116 36.94 -24.71 -32.04
N ASP A 117 35.68 -24.76 -32.45
CA ASP A 117 34.82 -25.93 -32.31
C ASP A 117 34.97 -26.84 -33.53
N ARG A 118 35.54 -28.02 -33.31
CA ARG A 118 35.82 -29.00 -34.36
C ARG A 118 34.58 -29.67 -34.92
N GLN A 119 33.47 -29.72 -34.15
CA GLN A 119 32.22 -30.34 -34.61
C GLN A 119 31.44 -29.39 -35.52
N LYS A 120 31.45 -28.10 -35.20
CA LYS A 120 30.80 -27.06 -36.01
C LYS A 120 31.72 -26.50 -37.11
N LEU A 121 33.02 -26.81 -37.06
CA LEU A 121 34.06 -26.25 -37.91
C LEU A 121 34.02 -24.70 -37.90
N ALA A 122 33.79 -24.12 -36.73
CA ALA A 122 33.61 -22.68 -36.53
C ALA A 122 34.21 -22.22 -35.20
N TRP A 123 34.50 -20.92 -35.09
CA TRP A 123 34.94 -20.34 -33.83
C TRP A 123 33.74 -20.11 -32.91
N ALA A 124 33.59 -20.96 -31.89
CA ALA A 124 32.51 -20.89 -30.93
C ALA A 124 33.01 -20.40 -29.54
N PRO A 125 32.18 -19.62 -28.83
CA PRO A 125 30.91 -19.08 -29.30
C PRO A 125 31.08 -17.91 -30.28
N GLU A 126 30.16 -17.79 -31.25
CA GLU A 126 30.07 -16.58 -32.06
C GLU A 126 29.39 -15.46 -31.26
N LYS A 127 29.72 -14.21 -31.60
CA LYS A 127 29.12 -13.04 -30.95
C LYS A 127 27.59 -12.98 -31.12
N SER A 128 27.07 -13.52 -32.23
CA SER A 128 25.65 -13.70 -32.51
C SER A 128 24.96 -14.72 -31.61
N ASP A 129 25.70 -15.67 -31.03
CA ASP A 129 25.15 -16.73 -30.17
C ASP A 129 24.74 -16.19 -28.79
N PHE A 130 25.29 -15.03 -28.39
CA PHE A 130 25.02 -14.39 -27.11
C PHE A 130 24.50 -12.95 -27.30
N PRO A 131 23.18 -12.78 -27.55
CA PRO A 131 22.57 -11.46 -27.69
C PRO A 131 22.74 -10.65 -26.40
N VAL A 132 23.27 -9.43 -26.51
CA VAL A 132 23.44 -8.53 -25.35
C VAL A 132 22.07 -8.01 -24.92
N GLN A 133 21.72 -8.30 -23.67
CA GLN A 133 20.54 -7.74 -23.02
C GLN A 133 20.95 -6.49 -22.25
N GLY A 134 20.18 -5.42 -22.40
CA GLY A 134 20.40 -4.18 -21.66
C GLY A 134 19.14 -3.34 -21.56
N HIS A 135 19.24 -2.23 -20.84
CA HIS A 135 18.10 -1.32 -20.65
C HIS A 135 17.53 -0.85 -22.00
N PRO A 136 16.19 -0.75 -22.13
CA PRO A 136 15.55 -0.37 -23.38
C PRO A 136 16.12 0.95 -23.90
N THR A 137 16.48 0.98 -25.18
CA THR A 137 17.02 2.18 -25.79
C THR A 137 15.86 3.11 -26.16
N ASN A 138 15.70 4.16 -25.36
CA ASN A 138 14.97 5.39 -25.70
C ASN A 138 13.52 5.25 -26.21
N TYR A 139 12.74 4.29 -25.72
CA TYR A 139 11.27 4.42 -25.72
C TYR A 139 10.86 5.46 -24.66
N GLY A 140 11.09 6.72 -25.01
CA GLY A 140 10.92 7.88 -24.14
C GLY A 140 11.39 9.15 -24.83
N LEU A 141 12.39 9.05 -25.73
CA LEU A 141 12.89 10.20 -26.48
C LEU A 141 11.82 10.75 -27.42
N LEU A 142 11.06 9.88 -28.11
CA LEU A 142 9.96 10.33 -28.96
C LEU A 142 8.87 11.02 -28.14
N GLN A 143 8.46 10.45 -27.00
CA GLN A 143 7.43 11.07 -26.14
C GLN A 143 7.94 12.38 -25.54
N LYS A 144 9.19 12.43 -25.07
CA LYS A 144 9.85 13.63 -24.54
C LYS A 144 10.03 14.71 -25.61
N LEU A 145 10.38 14.33 -26.83
CA LEU A 145 10.47 15.25 -27.98
C LEU A 145 9.07 15.70 -28.41
N GLN A 146 8.07 14.82 -28.42
CA GLN A 146 6.69 15.19 -28.74
C GLN A 146 6.09 16.14 -27.70
N GLU A 147 6.38 15.94 -26.42
CA GLU A 147 5.98 16.87 -25.36
C GLU A 147 6.71 18.20 -25.48
N LYS A 148 8.02 18.17 -25.76
CA LYS A 148 8.81 19.37 -26.03
C LYS A 148 8.27 20.13 -27.23
N TRP A 149 7.99 19.45 -28.34
CA TRP A 149 7.41 20.05 -29.55
C TRP A 149 5.99 20.54 -29.32
N LYS A 150 5.17 19.86 -28.51
CA LYS A 150 3.85 20.38 -28.09
C LYS A 150 3.98 21.66 -27.29
N LYS A 151 4.94 21.74 -26.36
CA LYS A 151 5.24 22.95 -25.58
C LYS A 151 5.75 24.08 -26.50
N GLU A 152 6.64 23.76 -27.44
CA GLU A 152 7.17 24.71 -28.43
C GLU A 152 6.09 25.21 -29.39
N ALA A 153 5.25 24.32 -29.95
CA ALA A 153 4.11 24.70 -30.80
C ALA A 153 3.05 25.51 -30.04
N ALA A 154 2.82 25.21 -28.76
CA ALA A 154 1.96 26.03 -27.91
C ALA A 154 2.58 27.42 -27.68
N MET A 155 3.91 27.53 -27.60
CA MET A 155 4.66 28.78 -27.47
C MET A 155 4.76 29.57 -28.79
N GLU A 156 4.79 28.92 -29.95
CA GLU A 156 4.83 29.58 -31.27
C GLU A 156 3.59 30.44 -31.54
N ASN A 157 2.44 30.11 -30.94
CA ASN A 157 1.23 30.94 -31.02
C ASN A 157 1.34 32.25 -30.21
N PHE A 158 2.33 32.37 -29.33
CA PHE A 158 2.62 33.61 -28.61
C PHE A 158 3.68 34.37 -29.41
N GLY A 159 3.24 35.32 -30.24
CA GLY A 159 4.11 36.11 -31.11
C GLY A 159 5.32 36.73 -30.38
N THR A 160 6.30 37.17 -31.16
CA THR A 160 7.68 37.60 -30.80
C THR A 160 7.83 38.68 -29.71
N HIS A 161 6.76 39.13 -29.08
CA HIS A 161 6.73 40.22 -28.10
C HIS A 161 6.12 39.82 -26.75
N THR A 162 6.15 38.53 -26.39
CA THR A 162 5.55 38.02 -25.16
C THR A 162 6.58 38.03 -24.02
N SER A 163 6.42 38.94 -23.05
CA SER A 163 7.32 39.02 -21.88
C SER A 163 7.08 37.87 -20.90
N THR A 164 8.10 37.50 -20.12
CA THR A 164 8.02 36.49 -19.05
C THR A 164 6.87 36.74 -18.09
N TYR A 165 6.58 38.01 -17.76
CA TYR A 165 5.46 38.40 -16.92
C TYR A 165 4.09 37.98 -17.47
N LYS A 166 3.92 38.01 -18.80
CA LYS A 166 2.66 37.67 -19.46
C LYS A 166 2.42 36.16 -19.50
N LEU A 167 3.49 35.36 -19.56
CA LEU A 167 3.45 33.89 -19.51
C LEU A 167 3.11 33.35 -18.11
N SER A 168 3.59 34.03 -17.06
CA SER A 168 3.31 33.66 -15.66
C SER A 168 1.94 34.12 -15.15
N TYR A 169 1.21 34.96 -15.90
CA TYR A 169 -0.08 35.48 -15.47
C TYR A 169 -1.21 34.52 -15.88
N SER A 170 -1.74 33.76 -14.92
CA SER A 170 -2.90 32.90 -15.13
C SER A 170 -4.15 33.77 -15.37
N HIS A 171 -4.74 33.69 -16.56
CA HIS A 171 -5.98 34.41 -16.85
C HIS A 171 -7.11 33.83 -16.01
N GLN A 172 -7.63 34.61 -15.07
CA GLN A 172 -8.79 34.20 -14.26
C GLN A 172 -10.00 34.02 -15.19
N PRO A 173 -10.90 33.05 -14.90
CA PRO A 173 -12.12 32.86 -15.69
C PRO A 173 -12.97 34.13 -15.66
N LYS A 174 -13.69 34.42 -16.75
CA LYS A 174 -14.51 35.64 -16.85
C LYS A 174 -15.55 35.75 -15.73
N GLU A 175 -16.00 34.61 -15.21
CA GLU A 175 -16.93 34.52 -14.08
C GLU A 175 -16.32 34.97 -12.73
N ALA A 176 -14.99 34.93 -12.59
CA ALA A 176 -14.29 35.41 -11.39
C ALA A 176 -14.18 36.94 -11.34
N PHE A 177 -14.42 37.62 -12.47
CA PHE A 177 -14.47 39.08 -12.50
C PHE A 177 -15.87 39.56 -12.12
N VAL A 178 -15.93 40.52 -11.20
CA VAL A 178 -17.18 41.19 -10.84
C VAL A 178 -17.76 41.87 -12.07
N LEU A 179 -18.93 41.40 -12.52
CA LEU A 179 -19.68 42.03 -13.59
C LEU A 179 -20.06 43.46 -13.15
N LYS A 180 -19.74 44.47 -13.96
CA LYS A 180 -20.17 45.84 -13.70
C LYS A 180 -21.71 45.88 -13.68
N HIS A 181 -22.28 46.12 -12.50
CA HIS A 181 -23.71 46.34 -12.34
C HIS A 181 -24.08 47.65 -13.06
N HIS A 182 -24.76 47.55 -14.20
CA HIS A 182 -25.41 48.72 -14.79
C HIS A 182 -26.67 49.05 -13.96
N ALA A 183 -26.78 50.30 -13.50
CA ALA A 183 -27.97 50.76 -12.81
C ALA A 183 -29.20 50.60 -13.71
N PRO A 184 -30.33 50.06 -13.20
CA PRO A 184 -31.54 49.95 -14.01
C PRO A 184 -32.01 51.36 -14.44
N PRO A 185 -32.54 51.53 -15.66
CA PRO A 185 -33.01 52.83 -16.14
C PRO A 185 -34.06 53.44 -15.20
N LYS A 186 -33.99 54.75 -14.97
CA LYS A 186 -34.86 55.50 -14.02
C LYS A 186 -36.35 55.25 -14.21
N SER A 187 -36.78 54.96 -15.44
CA SER A 187 -38.17 54.63 -15.79
C SER A 187 -38.69 53.35 -15.14
N MET A 188 -37.82 52.51 -14.59
CA MET A 188 -38.18 51.27 -13.87
C MET A 188 -38.11 51.42 -12.35
N SER A 189 -37.81 52.62 -11.83
CA SER A 189 -37.80 52.89 -10.39
C SER A 189 -39.22 53.14 -9.86
N CYS A 190 -39.58 52.47 -8.76
CA CYS A 190 -40.86 52.64 -8.07
C CYS A 190 -41.09 54.08 -7.59
N HIS A 191 -40.01 54.84 -7.36
CA HIS A 191 -40.04 56.20 -6.87
C HIS A 191 -40.65 57.19 -7.88
N PHE A 192 -40.57 56.88 -9.18
CA PHE A 192 -41.13 57.69 -10.26
C PHE A 192 -42.48 57.15 -10.77
N HIS A 193 -43.03 56.11 -10.15
CA HIS A 193 -44.32 55.54 -10.53
C HIS A 193 -45.47 56.24 -9.76
N PRO A 194 -46.56 56.67 -10.43
CA PRO A 194 -47.60 57.52 -9.83
C PRO A 194 -48.24 56.99 -8.55
N HIS A 195 -48.25 55.67 -8.36
CA HIS A 195 -48.87 55.02 -7.21
C HIS A 195 -47.86 54.51 -6.17
N GLN A 196 -46.55 54.61 -6.41
CA GLN A 196 -45.49 54.09 -5.54
C GLN A 196 -45.65 52.62 -5.08
N VAL A 197 -46.50 51.82 -5.75
CA VAL A 197 -46.75 50.40 -5.41
C VAL A 197 -46.07 49.48 -6.42
N ASN A 198 -45.33 48.48 -5.94
CA ASN A 198 -44.60 47.50 -6.77
C ASN A 198 -45.50 46.68 -7.70
N LYS A 199 -46.80 46.58 -7.42
CA LYS A 199 -47.73 45.70 -8.16
C LYS A 199 -47.99 46.13 -9.61
N ASN A 200 -47.72 47.39 -9.97
CA ASN A 200 -48.00 47.97 -11.30
C ASN A 200 -46.75 48.20 -12.16
N LEU A 201 -45.56 47.80 -11.69
CA LEU A 201 -44.36 47.91 -12.49
C LEU A 201 -44.45 46.94 -13.68
N ARG A 202 -44.10 47.39 -14.90
CA ARG A 202 -44.01 46.58 -16.14
C ARG A 202 -42.86 45.55 -16.10
N LEU A 203 -42.64 44.93 -14.95
CA LEU A 203 -41.56 43.99 -14.65
C LEU A 203 -42.07 42.55 -14.55
N ARG A 204 -43.40 42.33 -14.48
CA ARG A 204 -43.98 40.97 -14.58
C ARG A 204 -43.61 40.35 -15.92
N GLY A 205 -42.89 39.23 -15.87
CA GLY A 205 -42.47 38.47 -17.04
C GLY A 205 -41.26 39.05 -17.79
N LYS A 206 -40.64 40.14 -17.32
CA LYS A 206 -39.38 40.62 -17.89
C LYS A 206 -38.20 40.03 -17.13
N GLN A 207 -37.29 39.38 -17.85
CA GLN A 207 -36.06 38.83 -17.31
C GLN A 207 -35.12 39.99 -16.97
N LEU A 208 -35.16 40.44 -15.72
CA LEU A 208 -34.23 41.43 -15.20
C LEU A 208 -33.10 40.69 -14.51
N ILE A 209 -31.87 41.16 -14.71
CA ILE A 209 -30.69 40.67 -14.01
C ILE A 209 -30.79 41.18 -12.57
N ALA A 210 -31.62 40.52 -11.75
CA ALA A 210 -31.65 40.69 -10.32
C ALA A 210 -30.42 39.98 -9.73
N ALA A 211 -29.88 40.51 -8.63
CA ALA A 211 -29.05 39.68 -7.76
C ALA A 211 -29.86 38.44 -7.41
N PRO A 212 -29.28 37.22 -7.49
CA PRO A 212 -30.03 36.02 -7.15
C PRO A 212 -30.60 36.20 -5.74
N GLU A 213 -31.90 35.90 -5.56
CA GLU A 213 -32.57 35.98 -4.25
C GLU A 213 -31.94 35.04 -3.21
N SER A 214 -31.01 34.19 -3.65
CA SER A 214 -30.18 33.31 -2.84
C SER A 214 -28.70 33.69 -3.07
N PRO A 215 -27.88 33.83 -2.03
CA PRO A 215 -26.44 34.01 -2.22
C PRO A 215 -25.87 32.83 -3.01
N MET A 216 -24.79 33.08 -3.78
CA MET A 216 -24.03 32.01 -4.43
C MET A 216 -23.75 30.91 -3.40
N THR A 217 -24.02 29.67 -3.80
CA THR A 217 -24.00 28.48 -2.95
C THR A 217 -22.61 28.29 -2.35
N LEU A 218 -22.39 28.85 -1.17
CA LEU A 218 -21.37 28.42 -0.24
C LEU A 218 -22.04 27.43 0.72
N ALA A 219 -21.53 26.19 0.68
CA ALA A 219 -21.90 25.05 1.51
C ALA A 219 -23.35 24.53 1.37
N VAL A 220 -23.45 23.21 1.28
CA VAL A 220 -24.68 22.42 1.24
C VAL A 220 -25.56 22.76 2.44
N PRO A 221 -26.86 23.08 2.25
CA PRO A 221 -27.78 23.19 3.37
C PRO A 221 -28.14 21.78 3.88
N HIS A 222 -28.04 21.58 5.19
CA HIS A 222 -28.41 20.33 5.87
C HIS A 222 -29.91 19.99 5.85
N ASN A 223 -30.75 20.71 5.10
CA ASN A 223 -32.19 20.46 5.00
C ASN A 223 -32.66 20.64 3.55
N VAL A 224 -32.80 19.52 2.83
CA VAL A 224 -33.45 19.47 1.51
C VAL A 224 -34.97 19.36 1.73
N PRO A 225 -35.80 20.18 1.05
CA PRO A 225 -37.26 20.05 1.11
C PRO A 225 -37.75 18.69 0.59
N PRO A 226 -38.87 18.16 1.10
CA PRO A 226 -39.38 16.84 0.72
C PRO A 226 -39.81 16.71 -0.76
N ASP A 227 -39.99 17.81 -1.49
CA ASP A 227 -40.48 17.82 -2.88
C ASP A 227 -39.40 18.04 -3.95
N PHE A 228 -38.12 17.85 -3.61
CA PHE A 228 -37.04 18.02 -4.58
C PHE A 228 -36.97 16.84 -5.57
N PRO A 229 -36.80 17.05 -6.89
CA PRO A 229 -36.82 15.98 -7.87
C PRO A 229 -35.70 14.95 -7.61
N GLN A 230 -36.09 13.69 -7.39
CA GLN A 230 -35.17 12.58 -7.08
C GLN A 230 -34.07 12.41 -8.14
N SER A 231 -34.38 12.67 -9.41
CA SER A 231 -33.39 12.64 -10.50
C SER A 231 -32.24 13.62 -10.30
N THR A 232 -32.52 14.80 -9.74
CA THR A 232 -31.52 15.83 -9.48
C THR A 232 -30.74 15.53 -8.21
N ILE A 233 -31.36 14.95 -7.18
CA ILE A 233 -30.64 14.43 -6.00
C ILE A 233 -29.68 13.33 -6.43
N LEU A 234 -30.12 12.36 -7.25
CA LEU A 234 -29.26 11.29 -7.76
C LEU A 234 -28.10 11.83 -8.62
N ALA A 235 -28.36 12.83 -9.47
CA ALA A 235 -27.31 13.47 -10.27
C ALA A 235 -26.29 14.25 -9.41
N VAL A 236 -26.76 15.01 -8.43
CA VAL A 236 -25.89 15.74 -7.48
C VAL A 236 -25.10 14.76 -6.62
N MET A 237 -25.74 13.70 -6.11
CA MET A 237 -25.05 12.63 -5.39
C MET A 237 -24.02 11.97 -6.31
N ALA A 238 -24.33 11.62 -7.56
CA ALA A 238 -23.38 11.06 -8.52
C ALA A 238 -22.13 11.95 -8.71
N LEU A 239 -22.30 13.26 -8.71
CA LEU A 239 -21.22 14.25 -8.89
C LEU A 239 -20.39 14.52 -7.63
N THR A 240 -20.80 14.11 -6.43
CA THR A 240 -19.97 14.30 -5.23
C THR A 240 -18.77 13.36 -5.25
N LYS A 241 -17.60 13.90 -4.89
CA LYS A 241 -16.39 13.11 -4.73
C LYS A 241 -16.52 12.26 -3.48
N ARG A 242 -16.37 10.94 -3.60
CA ARG A 242 -16.59 9.98 -2.50
C ARG A 242 -15.28 9.42 -2.00
N THR A 243 -14.97 9.62 -0.72
CA THR A 243 -13.74 9.06 -0.13
C THR A 243 -13.93 7.59 0.20
N VAL A 244 -13.10 6.74 -0.41
CA VAL A 244 -13.08 5.30 -0.17
C VAL A 244 -11.67 4.89 0.21
N GLN A 245 -11.52 4.25 1.36
CA GLN A 245 -10.26 3.70 1.84
C GLN A 245 -10.25 2.19 1.64
N LEU A 246 -9.23 1.68 0.95
CA LEU A 246 -9.04 0.25 0.75
C LEU A 246 -7.90 -0.22 1.65
N PHE A 247 -8.23 -0.97 2.70
CA PHE A 247 -7.27 -1.70 3.53
C PHE A 247 -7.03 -3.08 2.93
N TYR A 248 -5.81 -3.33 2.46
CA TYR A 248 -5.50 -4.52 1.68
C TYR A 248 -4.15 -5.13 2.05
N ASP A 249 -4.03 -6.43 1.79
CA ASP A 249 -2.76 -7.15 1.87
C ASP A 249 -2.54 -7.93 0.56
N VAL A 250 -1.34 -7.86 -0.03
CA VAL A 250 -0.94 -8.60 -1.25
C VAL A 250 -1.03 -10.12 -1.06
N LEU A 251 -0.99 -10.60 0.18
CA LEU A 251 -1.18 -12.00 0.52
C LEU A 251 -2.62 -12.49 0.30
N SER A 252 -3.60 -11.57 0.33
CA SER A 252 -5.01 -11.90 0.15
C SER A 252 -5.41 -11.86 -1.33
N PRO A 253 -5.83 -12.98 -1.94
CA PRO A 253 -6.28 -12.97 -3.34
C PRO A 253 -7.56 -12.13 -3.53
N TYR A 254 -8.42 -12.09 -2.52
CA TYR A 254 -9.64 -11.26 -2.52
C TYR A 254 -9.32 -9.77 -2.48
N SER A 255 -8.21 -9.39 -1.83
CA SER A 255 -7.75 -8.00 -1.82
C SER A 255 -7.36 -7.52 -3.21
N TRP A 256 -6.75 -8.38 -4.03
CA TRP A 256 -6.43 -8.03 -5.41
C TRP A 256 -7.70 -7.84 -6.26
N VAL A 257 -8.70 -8.71 -6.09
CA VAL A 257 -10.01 -8.52 -6.76
C VAL A 257 -10.62 -7.18 -6.39
N ALA A 258 -10.60 -6.81 -5.11
CA ALA A 258 -11.17 -5.54 -4.67
C ALA A 258 -10.39 -4.32 -5.17
N PHE A 259 -9.06 -4.41 -5.19
CA PHE A 259 -8.20 -3.39 -5.77
C PHE A 259 -8.56 -3.13 -7.25
N GLU A 260 -8.61 -4.18 -8.07
CA GLU A 260 -8.91 -4.09 -9.50
C GLU A 260 -10.29 -3.48 -9.76
N VAL A 261 -11.31 -3.94 -9.04
CA VAL A 261 -12.68 -3.43 -9.21
C VAL A 261 -12.76 -1.96 -8.82
N LEU A 262 -12.23 -1.57 -7.65
CA LEU A 262 -12.25 -0.18 -7.21
C LEU A 262 -11.44 0.74 -8.15
N CYS A 263 -10.34 0.26 -8.73
CA CYS A 263 -9.60 1.00 -9.76
C CYS A 263 -10.43 1.23 -11.02
N ARG A 264 -11.16 0.21 -11.52
CA ARG A 264 -12.04 0.35 -12.69
C ARG A 264 -13.20 1.31 -12.45
N TYR A 265 -13.73 1.31 -11.24
CA TYR A 265 -14.85 2.16 -10.84
C TYR A 265 -14.44 3.54 -10.34
N ARG A 266 -13.14 3.80 -10.12
CA ARG A 266 -12.62 5.09 -9.68
C ARG A 266 -13.15 6.28 -10.50
N PRO A 267 -13.07 6.30 -11.85
CA PRO A 267 -13.62 7.40 -12.64
C PRO A 267 -15.16 7.38 -12.68
N LYS A 268 -15.80 6.20 -12.69
CA LYS A 268 -17.25 6.06 -12.84
C LYS A 268 -18.05 6.50 -11.62
N TRP A 269 -17.55 6.17 -10.43
CA TRP A 269 -18.19 6.50 -9.17
C TRP A 269 -17.62 7.77 -8.52
N ASN A 270 -16.76 8.49 -9.24
CA ASN A 270 -16.07 9.69 -8.76
C ASN A 270 -15.39 9.47 -7.39
N LEU A 271 -14.58 8.41 -7.29
CA LEU A 271 -13.96 7.99 -6.04
C LEU A 271 -12.65 8.74 -5.76
N ASP A 272 -12.54 9.31 -4.56
CA ASP A 272 -11.26 9.58 -3.91
C ASP A 272 -10.75 8.28 -3.25
N LEU A 273 -10.18 7.41 -4.08
CA LEU A 273 -9.68 6.11 -3.64
C LEU A 273 -8.32 6.25 -2.95
N LYS A 274 -8.27 5.92 -1.66
CA LYS A 274 -7.06 5.90 -0.82
C LYS A 274 -6.63 4.47 -0.58
N PHE A 275 -5.39 4.15 -0.94
CA PHE A 275 -4.81 2.84 -0.69
C PHE A 275 -4.15 2.82 0.69
N CYS A 276 -4.50 1.83 1.50
CA CYS A 276 -4.03 1.68 2.87
C CYS A 276 -3.38 0.30 3.05
N PRO A 277 -2.08 0.15 2.71
CA PRO A 277 -1.33 -1.09 2.93
C PRO A 277 -1.45 -1.53 4.39
N SER A 278 -1.92 -2.76 4.62
CA SER A 278 -2.24 -3.26 5.96
C SER A 278 -1.78 -4.70 6.12
N SER A 279 -1.33 -5.06 7.34
CA SER A 279 -0.90 -6.42 7.62
C SER A 279 -2.10 -7.32 7.95
N LEU A 280 -2.39 -8.30 7.08
CA LEU A 280 -3.43 -9.30 7.34
C LEU A 280 -3.14 -10.11 8.61
N GLN A 281 -1.87 -10.46 8.82
CA GLN A 281 -1.43 -11.16 10.02
C GLN A 281 -1.66 -10.33 11.29
N GLY A 282 -1.40 -9.00 11.22
CA GLY A 282 -1.69 -8.08 12.32
C GLY A 282 -3.18 -7.99 12.63
N ILE A 283 -4.02 -7.83 11.60
CA ILE A 283 -5.49 -7.77 11.76
C ILE A 283 -6.03 -9.05 12.38
N MET A 284 -5.66 -10.23 11.85
CA MET A 284 -6.12 -11.52 12.38
C MET A 284 -5.62 -11.77 13.82
N GLY A 285 -4.38 -11.36 14.12
CA GLY A 285 -3.81 -11.52 15.45
C GLY A 285 -4.54 -10.72 16.53
N ILE A 286 -4.90 -9.46 16.23
CA ILE A 286 -5.59 -8.58 17.20
C ILE A 286 -7.08 -8.88 17.28
N SER A 287 -7.75 -9.15 16.14
CA SER A 287 -9.18 -9.49 16.11
C SER A 287 -9.50 -10.89 16.65
N GLY A 288 -8.48 -11.74 16.87
CA GLY A 288 -8.66 -13.15 17.27
C GLY A 288 -9.22 -14.04 16.15
N ASN A 289 -9.31 -13.52 14.92
CA ASN A 289 -9.79 -14.29 13.77
C ASN A 289 -8.75 -15.30 13.29
N LYS A 290 -9.21 -16.43 12.77
CA LYS A 290 -8.35 -17.49 12.23
C LYS A 290 -8.41 -17.52 10.70
N PRO A 291 -7.28 -17.80 10.02
CA PRO A 291 -7.28 -17.93 8.56
C PRO A 291 -8.30 -18.96 8.08
N PRO A 292 -9.16 -18.65 7.09
CA PRO A 292 -10.19 -19.57 6.62
C PRO A 292 -9.59 -20.85 6.01
N GLY A 293 -8.37 -20.78 5.49
CA GLY A 293 -7.64 -21.92 4.92
C GLY A 293 -7.31 -23.04 5.92
N LEU A 294 -7.40 -22.80 7.23
CA LEU A 294 -7.23 -23.84 8.25
C LEU A 294 -8.35 -24.88 8.23
N VAL A 295 -9.52 -24.53 7.67
CA VAL A 295 -10.65 -25.46 7.53
C VAL A 295 -10.60 -26.07 6.12
N PRO A 296 -10.38 -27.40 5.97
CA PRO A 296 -10.17 -28.03 4.66
C PRO A 296 -11.30 -27.77 3.65
N SER A 297 -12.56 -27.78 4.10
CA SER A 297 -13.72 -27.50 3.24
C SER A 297 -13.74 -26.06 2.72
N LYS A 298 -13.34 -25.08 3.55
CA LYS A 298 -13.22 -23.67 3.14
C LYS A 298 -12.05 -23.48 2.17
N LEU A 299 -10.92 -24.15 2.42
CA LEU A 299 -9.76 -24.11 1.51
C LEU A 299 -10.13 -24.65 0.12
N ALA A 300 -10.83 -25.80 0.06
CA ALA A 300 -11.30 -26.38 -1.19
C ALA A 300 -12.30 -25.48 -1.93
N TYR A 301 -13.17 -24.78 -1.21
CA TYR A 301 -14.08 -23.80 -1.79
C TYR A 301 -13.33 -22.59 -2.35
N MET A 302 -12.40 -22.00 -1.59
CA MET A 302 -11.59 -20.86 -2.02
C MET A 302 -10.85 -21.14 -3.33
N GLY A 303 -10.29 -22.35 -3.49
CA GLY A 303 -9.63 -22.74 -4.73
C GLY A 303 -10.56 -22.74 -5.96
N LYS A 304 -11.84 -23.10 -5.79
CA LYS A 304 -12.87 -23.02 -6.85
C LYS A 304 -13.34 -21.57 -7.06
N ASP A 305 -13.52 -20.84 -5.97
CA ASP A 305 -14.01 -19.47 -5.95
C ASP A 305 -13.04 -18.51 -6.64
N ILE A 306 -11.74 -18.59 -6.35
CA ILE A 306 -10.70 -17.77 -7.00
C ILE A 306 -10.70 -17.98 -8.52
N LYS A 307 -10.91 -19.22 -9.01
CA LYS A 307 -11.03 -19.49 -10.45
C LYS A 307 -12.26 -18.82 -11.06
N ARG A 308 -13.40 -18.88 -10.36
CA ARG A 308 -14.63 -18.21 -10.81
C ARG A 308 -14.47 -16.69 -10.82
N LEU A 309 -13.84 -16.11 -9.79
CA LEU A 309 -13.58 -14.68 -9.70
C LEU A 309 -12.61 -14.20 -10.78
N ARG A 310 -11.56 -14.97 -11.04
CA ARG A 310 -10.62 -14.74 -12.15
C ARG A 310 -11.37 -14.60 -13.48
N ASP A 311 -12.26 -15.55 -13.78
CA ASP A 311 -13.02 -15.57 -15.04
C ASP A 311 -14.12 -14.50 -15.07
N PHE A 312 -14.78 -14.26 -13.93
CA PHE A 312 -15.85 -13.28 -13.80
C PHE A 312 -15.34 -11.84 -13.96
N TYR A 313 -14.26 -11.48 -13.26
CA TYR A 313 -13.65 -10.16 -13.30
C TYR A 313 -12.60 -9.99 -14.40
N GLY A 314 -12.15 -11.06 -15.06
CA GLY A 314 -11.09 -10.99 -16.08
C GLY A 314 -9.74 -10.54 -15.50
N ILE A 315 -9.42 -10.95 -14.27
CA ILE A 315 -8.16 -10.61 -13.59
C ILE A 315 -7.23 -11.82 -13.70
N PRO A 316 -5.95 -11.69 -14.12
CA PRO A 316 -5.05 -12.82 -14.32
C PRO A 316 -4.47 -13.38 -12.99
N ILE A 317 -5.35 -13.78 -12.06
CA ILE A 317 -4.95 -14.35 -10.77
C ILE A 317 -4.33 -15.73 -10.99
N LYS A 318 -3.02 -15.84 -10.75
CA LYS A 318 -2.26 -17.09 -10.75
C LYS A 318 -2.03 -17.54 -9.31
N ALA A 319 -2.44 -18.76 -8.99
CA ALA A 319 -2.08 -19.35 -7.71
C ALA A 319 -0.56 -19.64 -7.70
N PRO A 320 0.16 -19.28 -6.63
CA PRO A 320 1.55 -19.69 -6.48
C PRO A 320 1.64 -21.21 -6.40
N SER A 321 2.79 -21.77 -6.81
CA SER A 321 3.01 -23.22 -6.81
C SER A 321 2.89 -23.85 -5.42
N ASP A 322 3.23 -23.10 -4.37
CA ASP A 322 3.01 -23.47 -2.98
C ASP A 322 2.29 -22.34 -2.22
N VAL A 323 0.97 -22.47 -2.09
CA VAL A 323 0.12 -21.49 -1.43
C VAL A 323 0.37 -21.44 0.09
N ALA A 324 0.67 -22.59 0.70
CA ALA A 324 0.85 -22.68 2.15
C ALA A 324 2.19 -22.07 2.57
N ASP A 325 3.26 -22.39 1.86
CA ASP A 325 4.59 -21.81 2.11
C ASP A 325 4.58 -20.27 1.92
N THR A 326 3.97 -19.81 0.83
CA THR A 326 3.87 -18.37 0.55
C THR A 326 3.07 -17.63 1.61
N MET A 327 1.93 -18.19 2.06
CA MET A 327 1.07 -17.53 3.04
C MET A 327 1.60 -17.60 4.48
N PHE A 328 2.17 -18.73 4.90
CA PHE A 328 2.49 -18.99 6.31
C PHE A 328 3.99 -18.88 6.64
N VAL A 329 4.87 -19.11 5.67
CA VAL A 329 6.34 -19.09 5.89
C VAL A 329 6.92 -17.75 5.44
N LYS A 330 6.73 -17.39 4.16
CA LYS A 330 7.29 -16.15 3.59
C LYS A 330 6.56 -14.90 4.11
N GLY A 331 5.23 -14.91 4.05
CA GLY A 331 4.41 -13.76 4.45
C GLY A 331 4.58 -12.54 3.53
N SER A 332 3.95 -11.43 3.87
CA SER A 332 3.88 -10.22 3.04
C SER A 332 4.53 -8.98 3.65
N MET A 333 5.22 -9.10 4.78
CA MET A 333 5.72 -7.94 5.52
C MET A 333 6.66 -7.02 4.72
N PRO A 334 7.68 -7.54 3.98
CA PRO A 334 8.53 -6.67 3.16
C PRO A 334 7.76 -5.97 2.05
N ALA A 335 6.83 -6.68 1.40
CA ALA A 335 5.95 -6.15 0.36
C ALA A 335 5.03 -5.04 0.88
N GLN A 336 4.41 -5.23 2.04
CA GLN A 336 3.54 -4.22 2.65
C GLN A 336 4.31 -2.94 3.00
N ARG A 337 5.54 -3.08 3.51
CA ARG A 337 6.40 -1.93 3.79
C ARG A 337 6.82 -1.20 2.52
N LEU A 338 7.11 -1.94 1.43
CA LEU A 338 7.38 -1.34 0.13
C LEU A 338 6.20 -0.49 -0.32
N LEU A 339 4.99 -1.02 -0.21
CA LEU A 339 3.77 -0.29 -0.56
C LEU A 339 3.55 0.94 0.32
N THR A 340 3.92 0.89 1.61
CA THR A 340 3.88 2.07 2.48
C THR A 340 4.87 3.14 2.02
N VAL A 341 6.09 2.77 1.64
CA VAL A 341 7.08 3.70 1.06
C VAL A 341 6.52 4.35 -0.21
N VAL A 342 6.04 3.54 -1.16
CA VAL A 342 5.47 4.02 -2.42
C VAL A 342 4.25 4.92 -2.19
N ASN A 343 3.47 4.71 -1.13
CA ASN A 343 2.33 5.57 -0.82
C ASN A 343 2.74 6.92 -0.21
N ASN A 344 3.90 7.00 0.44
CA ASN A 344 4.46 8.24 0.96
C ASN A 344 5.15 9.05 -0.14
N ASP A 345 5.76 8.39 -1.11
CA ASP A 345 6.34 9.03 -2.29
C ASP A 345 5.23 9.43 -3.26
N HIS A 346 4.81 10.69 -3.14
CA HIS A 346 3.84 11.30 -4.04
C HIS A 346 4.28 11.18 -5.52
N PRO A 347 3.33 11.08 -6.47
CA PRO A 347 3.60 11.03 -7.91
C PRO A 347 4.26 12.31 -8.50
N GLU A 348 4.65 13.27 -7.66
CA GLU A 348 5.37 14.49 -8.05
C GLU A 348 6.90 14.36 -7.94
N LYS A 349 7.43 13.29 -7.34
CA LYS A 349 8.86 12.99 -7.38
C LYS A 349 9.20 12.38 -8.74
N ASP A 350 9.50 13.25 -9.72
CA ASP A 350 10.01 12.95 -11.08
C ASP A 350 11.40 12.28 -11.10
N GLU A 351 11.87 11.72 -9.99
CA GLU A 351 13.17 11.06 -9.91
C GLU A 351 12.95 9.55 -9.86
N ASP A 352 13.54 8.85 -10.82
CA ASP A 352 13.62 7.40 -10.92
C ASP A 352 13.96 6.80 -9.55
N ILE A 353 12.94 6.35 -8.80
CA ILE A 353 13.15 5.60 -7.57
C ILE A 353 13.79 4.27 -8.00
N THR A 354 15.11 4.21 -7.88
CA THR A 354 15.87 2.99 -8.16
C THR A 354 15.46 1.90 -7.17
N GLU A 355 15.28 0.65 -7.65
CA GLU A 355 14.92 -0.51 -6.82
C GLU A 355 15.76 -0.65 -5.54
N HIS A 356 16.97 -0.10 -5.54
CA HIS A 356 17.93 -0.18 -4.46
C HIS A 356 17.61 0.76 -3.28
N ASP A 357 17.03 1.93 -3.54
CA ASP A 357 16.77 2.95 -2.51
C ASP A 357 15.55 2.57 -1.67
N SER A 358 14.47 2.10 -2.32
CA SER A 358 13.27 1.64 -1.62
C SER A 358 13.53 0.46 -0.68
N LEU A 359 14.50 -0.42 -1.00
CA LEU A 359 14.83 -1.59 -0.17
C LEU A 359 15.55 -1.22 1.14
N GLN A 360 16.25 -0.08 1.18
CA GLN A 360 16.84 0.43 2.41
C GLN A 360 15.78 1.07 3.30
N GLU A 361 14.88 1.87 2.70
CA GLU A 361 13.79 2.56 3.38
C GLU A 361 12.81 1.60 4.06
N ILE A 362 12.52 0.44 3.46
CA ILE A 362 11.69 -0.63 4.06
C ILE A 362 12.20 -1.07 5.46
N LYS A 363 13.51 -0.94 5.72
CA LYS A 363 14.10 -1.34 7.01
C LYS A 363 13.98 -0.26 8.07
N GLU A 364 13.64 0.97 7.71
CA GLU A 364 13.47 2.07 8.63
C GLU A 364 12.33 1.81 9.62
N GLN A 365 12.49 2.38 10.82
CA GLN A 365 11.52 2.21 11.89
C GLN A 365 10.23 3.02 11.64
N THR A 366 10.37 4.17 11.00
CA THR A 366 9.28 5.06 10.53
C THR A 366 8.26 4.29 9.68
N ILE A 367 8.73 3.60 8.63
CA ILE A 367 7.88 2.80 7.73
C ILE A 367 7.19 1.64 8.47
N LYS A 368 7.91 0.97 9.38
CA LYS A 368 7.34 -0.10 10.20
C LYS A 368 6.20 0.40 11.06
N ASP A 369 6.37 1.56 11.68
CA ASP A 369 5.37 2.12 12.58
C ASP A 369 4.17 2.69 11.82
N GLN A 370 4.37 3.28 10.64
CA GLN A 370 3.28 3.67 9.73
C GLN A 370 2.44 2.48 9.25
N LEU A 371 3.07 1.35 8.93
CA LEU A 371 2.35 0.13 8.56
C LEU A 371 1.52 -0.40 9.75
N LYS A 372 2.08 -0.37 10.97
CA LYS A 372 1.33 -0.73 12.18
C LYS A 372 0.17 0.22 12.42
N GLU A 373 0.37 1.53 12.29
CA GLU A 373 -0.68 2.53 12.46
C GLU A 373 -1.81 2.35 11.44
N THR A 374 -1.47 2.07 10.19
CA THR A 374 -2.47 1.80 9.14
C THR A 374 -3.24 0.52 9.41
N THR A 375 -2.56 -0.51 9.93
CA THR A 375 -3.19 -1.75 10.37
C THR A 375 -4.11 -1.53 11.58
N GLN A 376 -3.70 -0.70 12.54
CA GLN A 376 -4.50 -0.32 13.71
C GLN A 376 -5.75 0.47 13.28
N ARG A 377 -5.60 1.41 12.36
CA ARG A 377 -6.72 2.17 11.79
C ARG A 377 -7.77 1.25 11.15
N ALA A 378 -7.34 0.19 10.47
CA ALA A 378 -8.25 -0.83 9.95
C ALA A 378 -9.03 -1.53 11.07
N LEU A 379 -8.35 -1.90 12.15
CA LEU A 379 -8.95 -2.53 13.33
C LEU A 379 -9.92 -1.59 14.06
N ASP A 380 -9.62 -0.30 14.13
CA ASP A 380 -10.50 0.71 14.73
C ASP A 380 -11.82 0.84 13.95
N PHE A 381 -11.80 0.60 12.63
CA PHE A 381 -13.00 0.46 11.80
C PHE A 381 -13.68 -0.92 11.90
N GLY A 382 -13.17 -1.82 12.74
CA GLY A 382 -13.72 -3.16 12.95
C GLY A 382 -13.23 -4.22 11.97
N ALA A 383 -12.09 -4.01 11.28
CA ALA A 383 -11.55 -5.01 10.36
C ALA A 383 -11.21 -6.33 11.09
N PHE A 384 -11.60 -7.45 10.49
CA PHE A 384 -11.27 -8.81 10.95
C PHE A 384 -10.54 -9.64 9.88
N GLY A 385 -10.25 -9.03 8.73
CA GLY A 385 -9.49 -9.63 7.63
C GLY A 385 -9.25 -8.63 6.51
N ALA A 386 -8.82 -9.12 5.34
CA ALA A 386 -8.61 -8.29 4.15
C ALA A 386 -9.24 -8.92 2.90
N PRO A 387 -9.82 -8.12 1.98
CA PRO A 387 -9.86 -6.66 2.02
C PRO A 387 -10.93 -6.12 2.98
N THR A 388 -10.65 -4.95 3.55
CA THR A 388 -11.64 -4.13 4.24
C THR A 388 -11.74 -2.78 3.53
N ILE A 389 -12.95 -2.40 3.13
CA ILE A 389 -13.23 -1.17 2.39
C ILE A 389 -14.01 -0.25 3.31
N VAL A 390 -13.57 0.98 3.51
CA VAL A 390 -14.27 1.99 4.31
C VAL A 390 -14.68 3.14 3.39
N ALA A 391 -15.98 3.26 3.15
CA ALA A 391 -16.54 4.33 2.35
C ALA A 391 -17.16 5.41 3.24
N HIS A 392 -16.82 6.68 3.00
CA HIS A 392 -17.39 7.81 3.73
C HIS A 392 -18.65 8.27 3.02
N ILE A 393 -19.81 7.96 3.59
CA ILE A 393 -21.13 8.25 3.01
C ILE A 393 -21.84 9.22 3.95
N ASN A 394 -22.20 10.40 3.45
CA ASN A 394 -22.83 11.47 4.24
C ASN A 394 -22.01 11.89 5.48
N GLY A 395 -20.68 11.76 5.42
CA GLY A 395 -19.78 12.07 6.53
C GLY A 395 -19.57 10.92 7.53
N GLU A 396 -20.28 9.80 7.38
CA GLU A 396 -20.13 8.63 8.23
C GLU A 396 -19.30 7.53 7.55
N PRO A 397 -18.34 6.91 8.25
CA PRO A 397 -17.57 5.79 7.73
C PRO A 397 -18.41 4.51 7.75
N GLN A 398 -18.60 3.91 6.57
CA GLN A 398 -19.30 2.64 6.38
C GLN A 398 -18.29 1.57 5.95
N MET A 399 -18.15 0.53 6.77
CA MET A 399 -17.19 -0.55 6.56
C MET A 399 -17.83 -1.72 5.81
N PHE A 400 -17.15 -2.20 4.77
CA PHE A 400 -17.50 -3.37 3.97
C PHE A 400 -16.32 -4.35 3.97
N PHE A 401 -16.61 -5.61 4.25
CA PHE A 401 -15.61 -6.69 4.20
C PHE A 401 -15.75 -7.51 2.92
N GLY A 402 -14.62 -7.83 2.28
CA GLY A 402 -14.56 -8.72 1.13
C GLY A 402 -14.61 -8.03 -0.24
N SER A 403 -14.57 -8.85 -1.30
CA SER A 403 -14.59 -8.43 -2.72
C SER A 403 -15.94 -8.68 -3.40
N ASP A 404 -17.01 -8.78 -2.63
CA ASP A 404 -18.36 -9.17 -3.07
C ASP A 404 -19.43 -8.20 -2.55
N ARG A 405 -19.03 -7.00 -2.13
CA ARG A 405 -19.90 -5.96 -1.58
C ARG A 405 -20.08 -4.74 -2.47
N PHE A 406 -19.52 -4.74 -3.68
CA PHE A 406 -19.59 -3.60 -4.61
C PHE A 406 -21.02 -3.23 -5.00
N LEU A 407 -21.91 -4.20 -5.19
CA LEU A 407 -23.32 -3.94 -5.46
C LEU A 407 -23.99 -3.19 -4.30
N LEU A 408 -23.70 -3.59 -3.06
CA LEU A 408 -24.21 -2.93 -1.86
C LEU A 408 -23.62 -1.52 -1.72
N MET A 409 -22.32 -1.36 -1.99
CA MET A 409 -21.68 -0.05 -2.02
C MET A 409 -22.33 0.86 -3.07
N ALA A 410 -22.58 0.37 -4.28
CA ALA A 410 -23.24 1.11 -5.36
C ALA A 410 -24.63 1.60 -4.92
N HIS A 411 -25.42 0.70 -4.31
CA HIS A 411 -26.73 1.03 -3.74
C HIS A 411 -26.62 2.15 -2.69
N MET A 412 -25.66 2.05 -1.75
CA MET A 412 -25.48 3.08 -0.72
C MET A 412 -24.95 4.41 -1.27
N PHE A 413 -24.21 4.38 -2.38
CA PHE A 413 -23.78 5.57 -3.10
C PHE A 413 -24.86 6.19 -3.99
N GLY A 414 -25.98 5.50 -4.19
CA GLY A 414 -27.04 5.90 -5.13
C GLY A 414 -26.59 5.82 -6.60
N VAL A 415 -25.66 4.92 -6.93
CA VAL A 415 -25.12 4.74 -8.28
C VAL A 415 -25.39 3.33 -8.80
N GLU A 416 -25.38 3.17 -10.12
CA GLU A 416 -25.58 1.87 -10.74
C GLU A 416 -24.32 0.99 -10.65
N TRP A 417 -24.54 -0.31 -10.45
CA TRP A 417 -23.50 -1.34 -10.55
C TRP A 417 -23.56 -1.98 -11.93
N GLU A 418 -22.59 -1.68 -12.77
CA GLU A 418 -22.50 -2.17 -14.16
C GLU A 418 -21.77 -3.53 -14.28
N GLY A 419 -21.55 -4.22 -13.16
CA GLY A 419 -20.84 -5.50 -13.14
C GLY A 419 -19.31 -5.38 -13.15
N PRO A 420 -18.56 -6.41 -13.60
CA PRO A 420 -17.11 -6.48 -13.40
C PRO A 420 -16.25 -5.55 -14.27
N LEU A 421 -16.83 -4.88 -15.28
CA LEU A 421 -16.14 -3.99 -16.23
C LEU A 421 -14.82 -4.59 -16.76
N ARG A 422 -14.92 -5.69 -17.49
CA ARG A 422 -13.73 -6.39 -18.02
C ARG A 422 -12.97 -5.48 -19.00
N PRO A 423 -11.63 -5.44 -18.95
CA PRO A 423 -10.85 -4.78 -19.99
C PRO A 423 -11.15 -5.44 -21.35
N SER A 424 -11.24 -4.64 -22.41
CA SER A 424 -11.49 -5.15 -23.76
C SER A 424 -10.37 -6.12 -24.16
N SER A 425 -10.72 -7.27 -24.73
CA SER A 425 -9.83 -8.36 -25.12
C SER A 425 -8.71 -7.98 -26.11
N SER A 426 -8.67 -6.74 -26.61
CA SER A 426 -7.64 -6.18 -27.49
C SER A 426 -6.42 -5.59 -26.75
N GLN A 427 -6.38 -5.64 -25.41
CA GLN A 427 -5.30 -5.07 -24.58
C GLN A 427 -4.54 -6.10 -23.73
N LEU A 428 -4.76 -7.41 -23.95
CA LEU A 428 -4.10 -8.49 -23.21
C LEU A 428 -2.95 -9.15 -23.99
#